data_AF-A0A2A4JES7-F1
#
_entry.id   AF-A0A2A4JES7-F1
#
_cell.length_a   1.000
_cell.length_b   1.000
_cell.length_c   1.000
_cell.angle_alpha   90.00
_cell.angle_beta   90.00
_cell.angle_gamma   90.00
#
_symmetry.space_group_name_H-M   'P 1'
#
loop_
_entity.id
_entity.type
_entity.pdbx_description
1 polymer ?
#
loop_
_entity_poly.entity_id
_entity_poly.type
_entity_poly.pdbx_seq_one_letter_code
_entity_poly.pdbx_strand_id
1 'polypeptide(L)'
;MVQVVVNDGLLEGEVVHNEYGGTFCSFKGIPYAQPPIGDLRFKPRLLSSKNPTPDGNLGIKWKPYTIEAQDYLDIGNELIAGRSPDKEENDMWEKVFQEFLPNFSFSK
;
A
#
# COMPACT_ATOMS: atom_id res chain seq x y z
N MET A 1 -30.91 13.15 -3.24
CA MET A 1 -30.00 13.75 -2.25
C MET A 1 -29.69 12.71 -1.19
N VAL A 2 -28.41 12.56 -0.83
CA VAL A 2 -27.90 11.65 0.19
C VAL A 2 -27.20 12.50 1.25
N GLN A 3 -27.49 12.23 2.53
CA GLN A 3 -26.87 12.93 3.65
C GLN A 3 -26.09 11.94 4.51
N VAL A 4 -24.85 12.27 4.86
CA VAL A 4 -23.96 11.46 5.70
C VAL A 4 -23.42 12.32 6.83
N VAL A 5 -23.60 11.88 8.07
CA VAL A 5 -23.04 12.56 9.25
C VAL A 5 -21.64 12.03 9.50
N VAL A 6 -20.65 12.93 9.53
CA VAL A 6 -19.26 12.66 9.92
C VAL A 6 -18.91 13.51 11.16
N ASN A 7 -17.78 13.22 11.81
CA ASN A 7 -17.33 13.98 12.98
C ASN A 7 -17.17 15.49 12.70
N ASP A 8 -16.83 15.84 11.45
CA ASP A 8 -16.60 17.22 11.01
C ASP A 8 -17.87 17.92 10.46
N GLY A 9 -19.03 17.26 10.49
CA GLY A 9 -20.31 17.85 10.08
C GLY A 9 -21.18 16.97 9.18
N LEU A 10 -22.18 17.59 8.53
CA LEU A 10 -23.08 16.91 7.59
C LEU A 10 -22.54 17.04 6.17
N LEU A 11 -22.36 15.92 5.49
CA LEU A 11 -22.03 15.86 4.07
C LEU A 11 -23.30 15.62 3.25
N GLU A 12 -23.54 16.46 2.26
CA GLU A 12 -24.62 16.31 1.30
C GLU A 12 -24.07 15.90 -0.07
N GLY A 13 -24.74 14.95 -0.71
CA GLY A 13 -24.34 14.38 -1.98
C GLY A 13 -25.51 13.87 -2.81
N GLU A 14 -25.18 13.21 -3.91
CA GLU A 14 -26.13 12.68 -4.89
C GLU A 14 -25.86 11.21 -5.20
N VAL A 15 -26.90 10.42 -5.49
CA VAL A 15 -26.73 9.08 -6.06
C VAL A 15 -26.59 9.22 -7.57
N VAL A 16 -25.43 8.86 -8.10
CA VAL A 16 -25.11 8.93 -9.52
C VAL A 16 -25.04 7.52 -10.10
N HIS A 17 -25.56 7.37 -11.31
CA HIS A 17 -25.46 6.13 -12.07
C HIS A 17 -24.15 6.13 -12.86
N ASN A 18 -23.43 5.01 -12.84
CA ASN A 18 -22.28 4.80 -13.70
C ASN A 18 -22.71 4.20 -15.06
N GLU A 19 -21.80 4.25 -16.04
CA GLU A 19 -22.05 3.72 -17.40
C GLU A 19 -22.19 2.18 -17.43
N TYR A 20 -21.87 1.51 -16.33
CA TYR A 20 -21.92 0.06 -16.17
C TYR A 20 -23.17 -0.43 -15.43
N GLY A 21 -24.17 0.44 -15.21
CA GLY A 21 -25.45 0.10 -14.56
C GLY A 21 -25.42 0.02 -13.02
N GLY A 22 -24.31 0.39 -12.39
CA GLY A 22 -24.19 0.55 -10.94
C GLY A 22 -24.49 1.98 -10.48
N THR A 23 -24.82 2.14 -9.20
CA THR A 23 -25.02 3.44 -8.56
C THR A 23 -24.00 3.68 -7.46
N PHE A 24 -23.50 4.90 -7.34
CA PHE A 24 -22.61 5.32 -6.25
C PHE A 24 -23.01 6.69 -5.70
N CYS A 25 -22.65 6.97 -4.45
CA CYS A 25 -22.85 8.29 -3.86
C CYS A 25 -21.70 9.22 -4.24
N SER A 26 -22.02 10.39 -4.80
CA SER A 26 -21.08 11.44 -5.17
C SER A 26 -21.24 12.63 -4.22
N PHE A 27 -20.18 12.94 -3.50
CA PHE A 27 -20.08 14.12 -2.63
C PHE A 27 -19.08 15.09 -3.27
N LYS A 28 -19.59 16.17 -3.90
CA LYS A 28 -18.77 17.19 -4.56
C LYS A 28 -18.69 18.43 -3.68
N GLY A 29 -17.54 19.10 -3.66
CA GLY A 29 -17.36 20.33 -2.89
C GLY A 29 -16.95 20.14 -1.43
N ILE A 30 -16.51 18.93 -1.02
CA ILE A 30 -15.82 18.75 0.26
C ILE A 30 -14.50 19.55 0.19
N PRO A 31 -14.30 20.56 1.06
CA PRO A 31 -13.07 21.34 1.06
C PRO A 31 -11.88 20.40 1.27
N TYR A 32 -10.82 20.56 0.46
CA TYR A 32 -9.55 19.91 0.78
C TYR A 32 -9.13 20.34 2.18
N ALA A 33 -8.69 19.37 3.00
CA ALA A 33 -8.01 19.67 4.25
C ALA A 33 -6.90 20.68 3.95
N GLN A 34 -6.76 21.71 4.79
CA GLN A 34 -5.68 22.68 4.66
C GLN A 34 -4.37 21.89 4.54
N PRO A 35 -3.58 22.11 3.47
CA PRO A 35 -2.37 21.32 3.28
C PRO A 35 -1.49 21.51 4.52
N PRO A 36 -0.82 20.46 5.01
CA PRO A 36 0.12 20.61 6.10
C PRO A 36 1.27 21.48 5.59
N ILE A 37 1.25 22.76 5.92
CA ILE A 37 2.24 23.76 5.50
C ILE A 37 3.19 24.02 6.70
N GLY A 38 4.46 24.29 6.41
CA GLY A 38 5.49 24.60 7.42
C GLY A 38 6.34 23.39 7.80
N ASP A 39 7.15 23.54 8.85
CA ASP A 39 8.20 22.57 9.24
C ASP A 39 7.67 21.18 9.58
N LEU A 40 6.37 21.05 9.85
CA LEU A 40 5.68 19.78 10.11
C LEU A 40 5.38 18.98 8.84
N ARG A 41 5.39 19.60 7.64
CA ARG A 41 5.13 18.94 6.35
C ARG A 41 6.15 17.83 6.05
N PHE A 42 7.38 18.03 6.54
CA PHE A 42 8.52 17.16 6.29
C PHE A 42 9.30 16.83 7.56
N LYS A 43 8.65 16.77 8.74
CA LYS A 43 9.34 16.16 9.88
C LYS A 43 9.61 14.70 9.51
N PRO A 44 10.88 14.29 9.35
CA PRO A 44 11.17 12.87 9.21
C PRO A 44 10.55 12.20 10.42
N ARG A 45 9.83 11.10 10.20
CA ARG A 45 9.47 10.26 11.32
C ARG A 45 10.80 9.86 11.94
N LEU A 46 11.10 10.38 13.13
CA LEU A 46 12.21 9.94 13.94
C LEU A 46 11.87 8.53 14.45
N LEU A 47 11.69 7.57 13.53
CA LEU A 47 11.74 6.16 13.84
C LEU A 47 13.21 5.91 14.17
N SER A 48 13.51 5.98 15.45
CA SER A 48 14.77 5.66 16.11
C SER A 48 15.15 4.18 15.96
N SER A 49 14.77 3.52 14.88
CA SER A 49 15.25 2.18 14.58
C SER A 49 15.17 1.88 13.09
N LYS A 50 16.28 1.42 12.51
CA LYS A 50 16.27 0.66 11.25
C LYS A 50 15.47 -0.66 11.36
N ASN A 51 14.88 -0.95 12.52
CA ASN A 51 13.93 -2.02 12.76
C ASN A 51 12.49 -1.48 12.60
N PRO A 52 11.71 -1.99 11.64
CA PRO A 52 10.30 -1.61 11.45
C PRO A 52 9.40 -1.99 12.64
N THR A 53 9.87 -2.90 13.50
CA THR A 53 9.18 -3.40 14.70
C THR A 53 10.09 -3.25 15.93
N PRO A 54 10.40 -2.03 16.38
CA PRO A 54 11.34 -1.80 17.47
C PRO A 54 10.77 -2.21 18.83
N ASP A 55 9.47 -1.99 19.04
CA ASP A 55 8.81 -2.14 20.36
C ASP A 55 8.19 -3.54 20.55
N GLY A 56 8.16 -4.38 19.51
CA GLY A 56 7.60 -5.75 19.59
C GLY A 56 6.09 -5.85 19.84
N ASN A 57 5.39 -4.72 20.01
CA ASN A 57 3.96 -4.64 20.35
C ASN A 57 3.02 -5.19 19.27
N LEU A 58 3.50 -5.38 18.04
CA LEU A 58 2.73 -5.93 16.92
C LEU A 58 2.72 -7.47 16.90
N GLY A 59 3.33 -8.12 17.90
CA GLY A 59 3.40 -9.60 18.00
C GLY A 59 4.28 -10.26 16.93
N ILE A 60 4.83 -9.48 15.99
CA ILE A 60 5.63 -9.93 14.86
C ILE A 60 6.91 -9.11 14.80
N LYS A 61 8.00 -9.78 14.43
CA LYS A 61 9.30 -9.17 14.18
C LYS A 61 9.55 -9.10 12.68
N TRP A 62 9.60 -7.89 12.14
CA TRP A 62 9.91 -7.65 10.73
C TRP A 62 11.38 -7.97 10.49
N LYS A 63 11.64 -9.10 9.81
CA LYS A 63 13.00 -9.52 9.47
C LYS A 63 13.57 -8.67 8.35
N PRO A 64 14.85 -8.28 8.40
CA PRO A 64 15.50 -7.65 7.26
C PRO A 64 15.41 -8.52 6.02
N TYR A 65 15.19 -7.90 4.87
CA TYR A 65 15.23 -8.60 3.59
C TYR A 65 16.64 -9.15 3.34
N THR A 66 16.72 -10.43 2.96
CA THR A 66 17.95 -11.05 2.47
C THR A 66 17.68 -11.61 1.07
N ILE A 67 18.68 -11.55 0.18
CA ILE A 67 18.55 -12.03 -1.20
C ILE A 67 18.21 -13.54 -1.21
N GLU A 68 18.75 -14.29 -0.24
CA GLU A 68 18.58 -15.74 -0.14
C GLU A 68 17.19 -16.13 0.37
N ALA A 69 16.73 -15.54 1.48
CA ALA A 69 15.46 -15.93 2.09
C ALA A 69 14.26 -15.14 1.55
N GLN A 70 14.51 -13.96 0.94
CA GLN A 70 13.50 -13.03 0.48
C GLN A 70 12.37 -12.85 1.51
N ASP A 71 12.76 -12.68 2.79
CA ASP A 71 11.81 -12.50 3.88
C ASP A 71 10.99 -11.24 3.62
N TYR A 72 9.67 -11.36 3.72
CA TYR A 72 8.74 -10.25 3.54
C TYR A 72 7.66 -10.24 4.62
N LEU A 73 6.98 -9.11 4.75
CA LEU A 73 5.82 -8.96 5.62
C LEU A 73 4.64 -8.52 4.75
N ASP A 74 3.60 -9.33 4.71
CA ASP A 74 2.30 -8.95 4.14
C ASP A 74 1.56 -8.04 5.13
N ILE A 75 1.10 -6.89 4.63
CA ILE A 75 0.47 -5.83 5.40
C ILE A 75 -0.98 -5.72 4.93
N GLY A 76 -1.83 -6.62 5.45
CA GLY A 76 -3.27 -6.60 5.24
C GLY A 76 -4.05 -6.26 6.51
N ASN A 77 -5.25 -6.83 6.65
CA ASN A 77 -5.99 -6.81 7.91
C ASN A 77 -5.25 -7.56 9.03
N GLU A 78 -4.41 -8.51 8.64
CA GLU A 78 -3.50 -9.24 9.49
C GLU A 78 -2.08 -9.08 8.96
N LEU A 79 -1.10 -9.12 9.87
CA LEU A 79 0.31 -9.08 9.53
C LEU A 79 0.82 -10.51 9.37
N ILE A 80 1.32 -10.87 8.18
CA ILE A 80 1.77 -12.23 7.88
C ILE A 80 3.23 -12.19 7.42
N ALA A 81 4.12 -12.87 8.15
CA ALA A 81 5.51 -13.01 7.76
C ALA A 81 5.68 -14.20 6.82
N GLY A 82 6.29 -13.98 5.66
CA GLY A 82 6.50 -14.99 4.63
C GLY A 82 7.92 -14.97 4.06
N ARG A 83 8.16 -15.85 3.09
CA ARG A 83 9.39 -15.91 2.28
C ARG A 83 9.04 -16.09 0.82
N SER A 84 9.81 -15.45 -0.05
CA SER A 84 9.69 -15.57 -1.51
C SER A 84 8.23 -15.39 -2.01
N PRO A 85 7.63 -14.20 -1.82
CA PRO A 85 6.22 -13.95 -2.12
C PRO A 85 5.88 -14.25 -3.58
N ASP A 86 6.81 -13.87 -4.48
CA ASP A 86 6.56 -13.86 -5.91
C ASP A 86 7.38 -14.94 -6.63
N LYS A 87 7.75 -16.04 -5.95
CA LYS A 87 8.62 -17.06 -6.54
C LYS A 87 8.08 -17.60 -7.87
N GLU A 88 6.79 -17.94 -7.89
CA GLU A 88 6.15 -18.51 -9.07
C GLU A 88 6.07 -17.50 -10.22
N GLU A 89 5.77 -16.24 -9.92
CA GLU A 89 5.73 -15.16 -10.90
C GLU A 89 7.13 -14.83 -11.42
N ASN A 90 8.13 -14.75 -10.54
CA ASN A 90 9.53 -14.57 -10.93
C ASN A 90 10.03 -15.73 -11.79
N ASP A 91 9.70 -16.98 -11.43
CA ASP A 91 10.03 -18.16 -12.23
C ASP A 91 9.31 -18.14 -13.58
N MET A 92 8.08 -17.62 -13.65
CA MET A 92 7.34 -17.44 -14.90
C MET A 92 8.03 -16.40 -15.79
N TRP A 93 8.29 -15.21 -15.27
CA TRP A 93 8.92 -14.13 -16.03
C TRP A 93 10.33 -14.50 -16.46
N GLU A 94 11.13 -15.14 -15.60
CA GLU A 94 12.46 -15.63 -15.99
C GLU A 94 12.37 -16.58 -17.18
N LYS A 95 11.42 -17.53 -17.18
CA LYS A 95 11.20 -18.42 -18.34
C LYS A 95 10.85 -17.64 -19.60
N VAL A 96 9.94 -16.66 -19.50
CA VAL A 96 9.54 -15.82 -20.63
C VAL A 96 10.73 -15.02 -21.17
N PHE A 97 11.55 -14.45 -20.30
CA PHE A 97 12.75 -13.71 -20.70
C PHE A 97 13.78 -14.62 -21.38
N GLN A 98 14.01 -15.83 -20.86
CA GLN A 98 14.91 -16.79 -21.48
C GLN A 98 14.42 -17.25 -22.87
N GLU A 99 13.11 -17.41 -23.05
CA GLU A 99 12.51 -17.83 -24.32
C GLU A 99 12.59 -16.74 -25.39
N PHE A 100 12.25 -15.49 -25.05
CA PHE A 100 12.09 -14.42 -26.02
C PHE A 100 13.29 -13.45 -26.10
N LEU A 101 14.15 -13.43 -25.07
CA LEU A 101 15.29 -12.51 -24.96
C LEU A 101 16.53 -13.24 -24.40
N PRO A 102 17.12 -14.20 -25.14
CA PRO A 102 18.20 -15.06 -24.63
C PRO A 102 19.51 -14.34 -24.27
N ASN A 103 19.67 -13.09 -24.72
CA ASN A 103 20.82 -12.24 -24.37
C ASN A 103 20.51 -11.24 -23.25
N PHE A 104 19.29 -11.24 -22.72
CA PHE A 104 18.90 -10.38 -21.61
C PHE A 104 19.35 -11.02 -20.30
N SER A 105 20.22 -10.32 -19.58
CA SER A 105 20.64 -10.70 -18.25
C SER A 105 20.12 -9.67 -17.26
N PHE A 106 19.41 -10.13 -16.23
CA PHE A 106 19.19 -9.32 -15.06
C PHE A 106 20.55 -9.05 -14.40
N SER A 107 21.08 -7.84 -14.59
CA SER A 107 22.18 -7.33 -13.77
C SER A 107 21.76 -7.43 -12.31
N LYS A 108 22.39 -8.33 -11.58
CA LYS A 108 22.16 -8.57 -10.15
C LYS A 108 22.79 -7.49 -9.28
#